data_AF-A0AAQ6IJR6-F1
#
_entry.id   AF-A0AAQ6IJR6-F1
#
_cell.length_a   1.000
_cell.length_b   1.000
_cell.length_c   1.000
_cell.angle_alpha   90.00
_cell.angle_beta   90.00
_cell.angle_gamma   90.00
#
_symmetry.space_group_name_H-M   'P 1'
#
loop_
_entity.id
_entity.type
_entity.pdbx_description
1 polymer ?
#
loop_
_entity_poly.entity_id
_entity_poly.type
_entity_poly.pdbx_seq_one_letter_code
_entity_poly.pdbx_strand_id
1 'polypeptide(L)'
;MTETVQDNSQALVLLTEVVERLQSLLGATIKRNEITGEIFVARVICGGLADRSGLLHAGDRILEVNGFPVDGMEPEQVIQVQARSQGTIMFKVVPITERPIHNQTMLYVRAMADYSPQQDPAIPCADAGMSFRKGDILEIVDQTDSLWWQAKKLPSSMACAGLIPSTNLLKRKQREFWWSQPYQPHICMQTCSSCYSALNCPFEEVVRYQRLPQDAHRLLALTGPSGVGVNQLRRRLIEMNPNIFRGAIPHTTRAPKAYEESGREYYFTSREIFDNMVYNNRFLEYGEHKGTLYGTSIESVKDVLNSGRICIIDIEPNAIQAVRTHELKAYIIYVKPPPLERLRETRQDSYITTNYYVNRPFKEEDFQEMEEAARKIESQYWQFFDHVIVNDELQDSCIQLLTAVRRAQDEPQWVPVSWIRPTAES
;
A
#
# COMPACT_ATOMS: atom_id res chain seq x y z
N MET A 1 -19.34 31.99 -20.45
CA MET A 1 -19.81 33.30 -19.93
C MET A 1 -21.05 33.01 -19.10
N THR A 2 -21.14 33.49 -17.85
CA THR A 2 -22.32 33.26 -17.00
C THR A 2 -23.34 34.36 -17.27
N GLU A 3 -24.43 34.05 -17.97
CA GLU A 3 -25.58 34.95 -18.08
C GLU A 3 -26.60 34.61 -16.99
N THR A 4 -26.90 35.59 -16.14
CA THR A 4 -27.98 35.51 -15.15
C THR A 4 -29.29 35.95 -15.80
N VAL A 5 -30.22 35.01 -15.99
CA VAL A 5 -31.58 35.33 -16.47
C VAL A 5 -32.52 35.31 -15.27
N GLN A 6 -33.14 36.44 -14.97
CA GLN A 6 -34.22 36.54 -13.98
C GLN A 6 -35.53 36.09 -14.63
N ASP A 7 -36.00 34.89 -14.29
CA ASP A 7 -37.36 34.43 -14.58
C ASP A 7 -38.23 34.52 -13.31
N ASN A 8 -39.52 34.78 -13.49
CA ASN A 8 -40.45 35.39 -12.52
C ASN A 8 -40.93 34.47 -11.37
N SER A 9 -40.06 33.61 -10.85
CA SER A 9 -40.33 32.72 -9.71
C SER A 9 -39.05 32.44 -8.91
N GLN A 10 -38.61 33.41 -8.10
CA GLN A 10 -37.62 33.32 -6.98
C GLN A 10 -36.59 32.16 -6.97
N ALA A 11 -35.94 31.89 -8.09
CA ALA A 11 -34.79 30.99 -8.15
C ALA A 11 -33.76 31.58 -9.10
N LEU A 12 -32.53 31.78 -8.61
CA LEU A 12 -31.43 32.25 -9.44
C LEU A 12 -31.12 31.13 -10.45
N VAL A 13 -31.34 31.38 -11.74
CA VAL A 13 -31.07 30.39 -12.78
C VAL A 13 -29.71 30.68 -13.41
N LEU A 14 -28.78 29.73 -13.33
CA LEU A 14 -27.48 29.81 -13.99
C LEU A 14 -27.49 28.98 -15.27
N LEU A 15 -27.14 29.61 -16.39
CA LEU A 15 -26.77 28.94 -17.63
C LEU A 15 -25.29 28.62 -17.59
N THR A 16 -24.96 27.33 -17.54
CA THR A 16 -23.57 26.89 -17.45
C THR A 16 -23.18 26.07 -18.67
N GLU A 17 -22.15 26.54 -19.36
CA GLU A 17 -21.60 25.93 -20.56
C GLU A 17 -20.41 25.04 -20.20
N VAL A 18 -20.49 23.74 -20.50
CA VAL A 18 -19.36 22.81 -20.35
C VAL A 18 -18.99 22.28 -21.73
N VAL A 19 -17.76 22.53 -22.16
CA VAL A 19 -17.24 22.06 -23.45
C VAL A 19 -16.72 20.63 -23.29
N GLU A 20 -17.44 19.68 -23.87
CA GLU A 20 -17.08 18.28 -23.98
C GLU A 20 -16.10 18.08 -25.14
N ARG A 21 -14.90 17.58 -24.85
CA ARG A 21 -14.01 17.03 -25.88
C ARG A 21 -14.35 15.55 -26.07
N LEU A 22 -14.36 15.08 -27.31
CA LEU A 22 -14.78 13.72 -27.71
C LEU A 22 -14.44 12.66 -26.65
N GLN A 23 -15.48 11.94 -26.18
CA GLN A 23 -15.42 10.79 -25.27
C GLN A 23 -14.93 11.07 -23.83
N SER A 24 -15.11 12.27 -23.29
CA SER A 24 -14.81 12.57 -21.88
C SER A 24 -16.07 12.78 -21.04
N LEU A 25 -16.23 11.97 -19.98
CA LEU A 25 -17.32 12.15 -19.02
C LEU A 25 -17.24 13.56 -18.39
N LEU A 26 -18.41 14.18 -18.16
CA LEU A 26 -18.51 15.51 -17.53
C LEU A 26 -17.79 15.56 -16.17
N GLY A 27 -17.72 14.43 -15.46
CA GLY A 27 -17.17 14.36 -14.11
C GLY A 27 -18.15 14.91 -13.07
N ALA A 28 -19.44 14.61 -13.22
CA ALA A 28 -20.45 14.84 -12.19
C ALA A 28 -21.42 13.65 -12.19
N THR A 29 -21.98 13.32 -11.02
CA THR A 29 -23.06 12.34 -10.89
C THR A 29 -24.34 13.06 -10.51
N ILE A 30 -25.47 12.51 -10.95
CA ILE A 30 -26.80 13.04 -10.67
C ILE A 30 -27.61 12.05 -9.84
N LYS A 31 -28.60 12.55 -9.11
CA LYS A 31 -29.59 11.75 -8.40
C LYS A 31 -30.99 12.31 -8.61
N ARG A 32 -31.99 11.43 -8.58
CA ARG A 32 -33.40 11.79 -8.63
C ARG A 32 -33.99 11.77 -7.22
N ASN A 33 -34.80 12.77 -6.89
CA ASN A 33 -35.64 12.73 -5.70
C ASN A 33 -36.84 11.81 -5.97
N GLU A 34 -37.00 10.75 -5.19
CA GLU A 34 -38.05 9.74 -5.39
C GLU A 34 -39.47 10.31 -5.24
N ILE A 35 -39.64 11.36 -4.44
CA ILE A 35 -40.95 11.96 -4.16
C ILE A 35 -41.28 13.05 -5.19
N THR A 36 -40.35 13.98 -5.43
CA THR A 36 -40.61 15.13 -6.30
C THR A 36 -40.30 14.88 -7.76
N GLY A 37 -39.48 13.86 -8.07
CA GLY A 37 -38.98 13.59 -9.41
C GLY A 37 -37.89 14.54 -9.88
N GLU A 38 -37.47 15.48 -9.03
CA GLU A 38 -36.48 16.50 -9.34
C GLU A 38 -35.07 15.89 -9.44
N ILE A 39 -34.27 16.42 -10.38
CA ILE A 39 -32.89 15.98 -10.61
C ILE A 39 -31.92 16.94 -9.94
N PHE A 40 -30.95 16.38 -9.20
CA PHE A 40 -29.90 17.14 -8.53
C PHE A 40 -28.52 16.60 -8.90
N VAL A 41 -27.53 17.49 -8.93
CA VAL A 41 -26.12 17.09 -8.94
C VAL A 41 -25.83 16.42 -7.60
N ALA A 42 -25.58 15.12 -7.62
CA ALA A 42 -25.23 14.35 -6.43
C ALA A 42 -23.78 14.61 -6.02
N ARG A 43 -22.87 14.73 -7.00
CA ARG A 43 -21.44 14.93 -6.77
C ARG A 43 -20.76 15.55 -7.98
N VAL A 44 -19.67 16.27 -7.73
CA VAL A 44 -18.73 16.73 -8.75
C VAL A 44 -17.40 16.01 -8.52
N ILE A 45 -16.86 15.38 -9.56
CA ILE A 45 -15.65 14.58 -9.49
C ILE A 45 -14.42 15.48 -9.73
N CYS A 46 -13.48 15.49 -8.78
CA CYS A 46 -12.29 16.31 -8.80
C CYS A 46 -11.44 16.03 -10.05
N GLY A 47 -11.04 17.08 -10.76
CA GLY A 47 -10.35 16.99 -12.03
C GLY A 47 -11.24 16.58 -13.21
N GLY A 48 -12.56 16.53 -13.05
CA GLY A 48 -13.54 16.41 -14.14
C GLY A 48 -13.74 17.72 -14.92
N LEU A 49 -14.56 17.72 -15.97
CA LEU A 49 -14.91 18.94 -16.70
C LEU A 49 -15.80 19.87 -15.85
N ALA A 50 -16.74 19.30 -15.09
CA ALA A 50 -17.61 20.03 -14.18
C ALA A 50 -16.84 20.71 -13.04
N ASP A 51 -15.84 20.02 -12.47
CA ASP A 51 -14.96 20.57 -11.44
C ASP A 51 -14.11 21.73 -12.00
N ARG A 52 -13.45 21.50 -13.14
CA ARG A 52 -12.61 22.53 -13.78
C ARG A 52 -13.37 23.76 -14.25
N SER A 53 -14.65 23.61 -14.61
CA SER A 53 -15.47 24.77 -14.99
C SER A 53 -15.84 25.63 -13.77
N GLY A 54 -15.96 25.01 -12.59
CA GLY A 54 -16.42 25.67 -11.36
C GLY A 54 -17.88 26.15 -11.45
N LEU A 55 -18.63 25.65 -12.43
CA LEU A 55 -19.98 26.10 -12.72
C LEU A 55 -21.07 25.23 -12.11
N LEU A 56 -20.77 23.95 -11.87
CA LEU A 56 -21.69 22.99 -11.26
C LEU A 56 -21.15 22.58 -9.88
N HIS A 57 -22.06 22.43 -8.92
CA HIS A 57 -21.75 22.04 -7.55
C HIS A 57 -22.70 20.92 -7.10
N ALA A 58 -22.22 20.10 -6.15
CA ALA A 58 -23.09 19.13 -5.49
C ALA A 58 -24.24 19.86 -4.77
N GLY A 59 -25.48 19.41 -5.00
CA GLY A 59 -26.69 20.04 -4.49
C GLY A 59 -27.42 20.94 -5.48
N ASP A 60 -26.79 21.32 -6.61
CA ASP A 60 -27.48 22.10 -7.65
C ASP A 60 -28.64 21.30 -8.24
N ARG A 61 -29.82 21.92 -8.36
CA ARG A 61 -30.98 21.33 -9.02
C ARG A 61 -30.91 21.58 -10.52
N ILE A 62 -30.99 20.54 -11.32
CA ILE A 62 -30.98 20.64 -12.78
C ILE A 62 -32.43 20.76 -13.27
N LEU A 63 -32.73 21.84 -13.99
CA LEU A 63 -34.04 22.09 -14.59
C LEU A 63 -34.08 21.63 -16.04
N GLU A 64 -33.03 21.97 -16.81
CA GLU A 64 -32.93 21.66 -18.24
C GLU A 64 -31.50 21.27 -18.62
N VAL A 65 -31.38 20.37 -19.60
CA VAL A 65 -30.11 20.01 -20.27
C VAL A 65 -30.30 20.25 -21.77
N ASN A 66 -29.52 21.16 -22.35
CA ASN A 66 -29.62 21.55 -23.77
C ASN A 66 -31.03 21.96 -24.20
N GLY A 67 -31.75 22.66 -23.32
CA GLY A 67 -33.13 23.13 -23.55
C GLY A 67 -34.21 22.06 -23.37
N PHE A 68 -33.85 20.82 -23.01
CA PHE A 68 -34.80 19.78 -22.65
C PHE A 68 -35.04 19.78 -21.14
N PRO A 69 -36.30 19.93 -20.67
CA PRO A 69 -36.61 19.84 -19.25
C PRO A 69 -36.34 18.42 -18.75
N VAL A 70 -35.70 18.30 -17.58
CA VAL A 70 -35.33 16.99 -17.00
C VAL A 70 -36.22 16.57 -15.82
N ASP A 71 -37.22 17.38 -15.49
CA ASP A 71 -38.14 17.10 -14.38
C ASP A 71 -38.93 15.80 -14.63
N GLY A 72 -38.92 14.90 -13.65
CA GLY A 72 -39.57 13.60 -13.75
C GLY A 72 -38.87 12.57 -14.64
N MET A 73 -37.75 12.91 -15.30
CA MET A 73 -36.93 11.95 -16.03
C MET A 73 -36.17 11.02 -15.08
N GLU A 74 -35.87 9.82 -15.54
CA GLU A 74 -34.91 8.94 -14.86
C GLU A 74 -33.46 9.38 -15.18
N PRO A 75 -32.50 9.21 -14.25
CA PRO A 75 -31.10 9.60 -14.46
C PRO A 75 -30.49 9.08 -15.76
N GLU A 76 -30.81 7.85 -16.17
CA GLU A 76 -30.32 7.23 -17.41
C GLU A 76 -30.82 7.99 -18.65
N GLN A 77 -32.02 8.55 -18.60
CA GLN A 77 -32.59 9.34 -19.69
C GLN A 77 -31.87 10.69 -19.81
N VAL A 78 -31.55 11.33 -18.69
CA VAL A 78 -30.77 12.58 -18.66
C VAL A 78 -29.38 12.36 -19.24
N ILE A 79 -28.73 11.24 -18.89
CA ILE A 79 -27.42 10.85 -19.44
C ILE A 79 -27.51 10.62 -20.96
N GLN A 80 -28.59 10.01 -21.46
CA GLN A 80 -28.80 9.84 -22.91
C GLN A 80 -28.99 11.17 -23.65
N VAL A 81 -29.70 12.12 -23.06
CA VAL A 81 -29.86 13.48 -23.64
C VAL A 81 -28.50 14.16 -23.73
N GLN A 82 -27.69 14.05 -22.68
CA GLN A 82 -26.32 14.58 -22.67
C GLN A 82 -25.46 13.90 -23.76
N ALA A 83 -25.44 12.57 -23.82
CA ALA A 83 -24.59 11.82 -24.75
C ALA A 83 -24.88 12.05 -26.24
N ARG A 84 -26.10 12.52 -26.58
CA ARG A 84 -26.48 12.90 -27.95
C ARG A 84 -25.95 14.27 -28.38
N SER A 85 -25.39 15.03 -27.44
CA SER A 85 -24.96 16.40 -27.66
C SER A 85 -23.52 16.43 -28.16
N GLN A 86 -23.21 17.29 -29.13
CA GLN A 86 -21.86 17.44 -29.65
C GLN A 86 -21.25 18.78 -29.20
N GLY A 87 -20.14 18.71 -28.47
CA GLY A 87 -19.29 19.87 -28.16
C GLY A 87 -19.68 20.63 -26.89
N THR A 88 -20.86 21.23 -26.86
CA THR A 88 -21.28 22.08 -25.73
C THR A 88 -22.50 21.49 -25.02
N ILE A 89 -22.43 21.39 -23.69
CA ILE A 89 -23.57 21.05 -22.85
C ILE A 89 -23.96 22.28 -22.03
N MET A 90 -25.22 22.67 -22.16
CA MET A 90 -25.86 23.76 -21.43
C MET A 90 -26.74 23.19 -20.34
N PHE A 91 -26.48 23.59 -19.10
CA PHE A 91 -27.37 23.30 -17.97
C PHE A 91 -28.10 24.56 -17.54
N LYS A 92 -29.39 24.42 -17.25
CA LYS A 92 -30.19 25.40 -16.51
C LYS A 92 -30.33 24.89 -15.09
N VAL A 93 -29.69 25.54 -14.12
CA VAL A 93 -29.64 25.05 -12.73
C VAL A 93 -30.16 26.07 -11.73
N VAL A 94 -30.74 25.58 -10.64
CA VAL A 94 -30.94 26.33 -9.40
C VAL A 94 -29.80 25.98 -8.44
N PRO A 95 -28.89 26.92 -8.14
CA PRO A 95 -27.74 26.66 -7.31
C PRO A 95 -28.12 26.50 -5.84
N ILE A 96 -27.36 25.69 -5.11
CA ILE A 96 -27.51 25.60 -3.65
C ILE A 96 -27.01 26.88 -2.95
N THR A 97 -27.73 27.33 -1.92
CA THR A 97 -27.45 28.59 -1.21
C THR A 97 -26.25 28.54 -0.28
N GLU A 98 -25.89 27.35 0.21
CA GLU A 98 -24.72 27.13 1.07
C GLU A 98 -23.67 26.34 0.31
N ARG A 99 -22.59 27.02 -0.09
CA ARG A 99 -21.45 26.37 -0.75
C ARG A 99 -20.43 25.95 0.30
N PRO A 100 -20.08 24.65 0.42
CA PRO A 100 -19.02 24.23 1.30
C PRO A 100 -17.67 24.81 0.82
N ILE A 101 -16.88 25.34 1.75
CA ILE A 101 -15.51 25.80 1.49
C ILE A 101 -14.58 24.58 1.59
N HIS A 102 -13.98 24.18 0.48
CA HIS A 102 -12.98 23.10 0.46
C HIS A 102 -11.60 23.63 0.86
N ASN A 103 -11.21 23.42 2.11
CA ASN A 103 -9.81 23.52 2.53
C ASN A 103 -9.17 22.12 2.43
N GLN A 104 -8.53 21.80 1.32
CA GLN A 104 -7.89 20.49 1.13
C GLN A 104 -6.43 20.50 1.56
N THR A 105 -6.09 19.63 2.51
CA THR A 105 -4.71 19.21 2.78
C THR A 105 -4.39 17.99 1.95
N MET A 106 -3.24 18.00 1.26
CA MET A 106 -2.75 16.84 0.50
C MET A 106 -2.57 15.63 1.43
N LEU A 107 -3.33 14.57 1.21
CA LEU A 107 -3.26 13.33 1.97
C LEU A 107 -2.94 12.17 1.02
N TYR A 108 -1.90 11.41 1.34
CA TYR A 108 -1.53 10.20 0.59
C TYR A 108 -1.71 8.99 1.48
N VAL A 109 -2.27 7.93 0.91
CA VAL A 109 -2.46 6.66 1.61
C VAL A 109 -1.96 5.50 0.77
N ARG A 110 -1.50 4.44 1.43
CA ARG A 110 -1.25 3.13 0.84
C ARG A 110 -2.45 2.24 1.09
N ALA A 111 -2.94 1.58 0.05
CA ALA A 111 -4.02 0.60 0.17
C ALA A 111 -3.53 -0.68 0.87
N MET A 112 -4.24 -1.09 1.92
CA MET A 112 -3.97 -2.30 2.70
C MET A 112 -4.90 -3.46 2.33
N ALA A 113 -5.85 -3.20 1.43
CA ALA A 113 -6.81 -4.16 0.89
C ALA A 113 -7.04 -3.94 -0.61
N ASP A 114 -7.59 -4.94 -1.28
CA ASP A 114 -8.05 -4.84 -2.66
C ASP A 114 -9.49 -4.30 -2.70
N TYR A 115 -9.82 -3.55 -3.75
CA TYR A 115 -11.16 -3.01 -3.96
C TYR A 115 -11.54 -3.01 -5.45
N SER A 116 -12.73 -3.51 -5.75
CA SER A 116 -13.33 -3.51 -7.08
C SER A 116 -14.72 -2.85 -7.04
N PRO A 117 -14.88 -1.66 -7.64
CA PRO A 117 -16.18 -0.97 -7.72
C PRO A 117 -17.28 -1.83 -8.32
N GLN A 118 -16.96 -2.64 -9.32
CA GLN A 118 -17.91 -3.49 -10.04
C GLN A 118 -18.46 -4.63 -9.16
N GLN A 119 -17.78 -4.95 -8.06
CA GLN A 119 -18.19 -5.97 -7.09
C GLN A 119 -18.84 -5.36 -5.84
N ASP A 120 -18.98 -4.02 -5.78
CA ASP A 120 -19.53 -3.33 -4.63
C ASP A 120 -20.96 -2.81 -4.91
N PRO A 121 -22.01 -3.51 -4.45
CA PRO A 121 -23.38 -3.07 -4.68
C PRO A 121 -23.74 -1.77 -3.94
N ALA A 122 -22.91 -1.31 -2.99
CA ALA A 122 -23.15 -0.09 -2.23
C ALA A 122 -22.53 1.16 -2.89
N ILE A 123 -21.75 1.01 -3.98
CA ILE A 123 -21.16 2.17 -4.66
C ILE A 123 -22.25 3.00 -5.35
N PRO A 124 -22.27 4.33 -5.19
CA PRO A 124 -23.27 5.18 -5.81
C PRO A 124 -23.25 5.12 -7.34
N CYS A 125 -22.07 4.93 -7.92
CA CYS A 125 -21.87 4.82 -9.36
C CYS A 125 -20.59 4.00 -9.62
N ALA A 126 -20.76 2.78 -10.13
CA ALA A 126 -19.63 1.88 -10.41
C ALA A 126 -18.68 2.43 -11.47
N ASP A 127 -19.21 3.16 -12.46
CA ASP A 127 -18.43 3.77 -13.55
C ASP A 127 -17.55 4.94 -13.08
N ALA A 128 -17.96 5.61 -12.00
CA ALA A 128 -17.15 6.63 -11.33
C ALA A 128 -16.17 6.04 -10.31
N GLY A 129 -16.26 4.74 -10.02
CA GLY A 129 -15.42 4.04 -9.05
C GLY A 129 -14.00 3.81 -9.55
N MET A 130 -13.03 3.93 -8.63
CA MET A 130 -11.64 3.59 -8.91
C MET A 130 -11.28 2.28 -8.21
N SER A 131 -10.88 1.27 -8.98
CA SER A 131 -10.31 0.04 -8.42
C SER A 131 -8.89 0.26 -7.94
N PHE A 132 -8.52 -0.46 -6.89
CA PHE A 132 -7.15 -0.48 -6.37
C PHE A 132 -6.82 -1.84 -5.78
N ARG A 133 -5.52 -2.11 -5.68
CA ARG A 133 -4.95 -3.31 -5.08
C ARG A 133 -4.13 -2.94 -3.86
N LYS A 134 -3.90 -3.92 -2.99
CA LYS A 134 -2.92 -3.84 -1.92
C LYS A 134 -1.59 -3.24 -2.42
N GLY A 135 -1.03 -2.31 -1.66
CA GLY A 135 0.22 -1.62 -1.98
C GLY A 135 0.10 -0.41 -2.90
N ASP A 136 -1.05 -0.20 -3.57
CA ASP A 136 -1.25 0.99 -4.39
C ASP A 136 -1.18 2.27 -3.53
N ILE A 137 -0.56 3.31 -4.06
CA ILE A 137 -0.54 4.63 -3.42
C ILE A 137 -1.67 5.48 -4.01
N LEU A 138 -2.51 6.03 -3.14
CA LEU A 138 -3.66 6.84 -3.48
C LEU A 138 -3.49 8.25 -2.91
N GLU A 139 -3.63 9.25 -3.78
CA GLU A 139 -3.78 10.66 -3.40
C GLU A 139 -5.25 10.91 -3.09
N ILE A 140 -5.58 11.16 -1.83
CA ILE A 140 -6.93 11.51 -1.42
C ILE A 140 -7.14 12.99 -1.72
N VAL A 141 -8.06 13.27 -2.64
CA VAL A 141 -8.38 14.63 -3.04
C VAL A 141 -9.59 15.14 -2.27
N ASP A 142 -10.63 14.34 -2.03
CA ASP A 142 -11.84 14.79 -1.33
C ASP A 142 -12.35 13.75 -0.34
N GLN A 143 -12.61 14.19 0.91
CA GLN A 143 -13.15 13.39 2.01
C GLN A 143 -14.49 13.92 2.55
N THR A 144 -15.12 14.88 1.87
CA THR A 144 -16.36 15.51 2.34
C THR A 144 -17.52 14.53 2.48
N ASP A 145 -17.59 13.51 1.62
CA ASP A 145 -18.49 12.38 1.82
C ASP A 145 -17.87 11.37 2.81
N SER A 146 -18.56 11.17 3.93
CA SER A 146 -18.16 10.25 5.01
C SER A 146 -18.04 8.77 4.60
N LEU A 147 -18.67 8.35 3.51
CA LEU A 147 -18.72 6.97 3.01
C LEU A 147 -17.88 6.78 1.75
N TRP A 148 -17.78 7.79 0.89
CA TRP A 148 -17.16 7.67 -0.44
C TRP A 148 -16.21 8.81 -0.74
N TRP A 149 -14.92 8.57 -0.57
CA TRP A 149 -13.87 9.54 -0.88
C TRP A 149 -13.59 9.61 -2.38
N GLN A 150 -13.00 10.71 -2.82
CA GLN A 150 -12.41 10.83 -4.14
C GLN A 150 -10.91 10.74 -4.04
N ALA A 151 -10.30 9.92 -4.89
CA ALA A 151 -8.86 9.72 -4.90
C ALA A 151 -8.31 9.53 -6.31
N LYS A 152 -7.00 9.72 -6.44
CA LYS A 152 -6.21 9.39 -7.64
C LYS A 152 -5.18 8.33 -7.30
N LYS A 153 -5.09 7.28 -8.10
CA LYS A 153 -4.04 6.26 -7.97
C LYS A 153 -2.73 6.76 -8.57
N LEU A 154 -1.62 6.65 -7.84
CA LEU A 154 -0.29 7.12 -8.28
C LEU A 154 0.60 5.97 -8.81
N PRO A 155 1.39 6.21 -9.87
CA PRO A 155 1.32 7.38 -10.75
C PRO A 155 0.02 7.36 -11.58
N SER A 156 -0.64 8.51 -11.73
CA SER A 156 -1.88 8.61 -12.52
C SER A 156 -1.61 9.21 -13.88
N SER A 157 -2.15 8.59 -14.93
CA SER A 157 -2.31 9.22 -16.24
C SER A 157 -3.68 9.89 -16.41
N MET A 158 -4.61 9.70 -15.46
CA MET A 158 -5.97 10.21 -15.55
C MET A 158 -6.07 11.62 -14.97
N ALA A 159 -6.80 12.48 -15.67
CA ALA A 159 -7.06 13.84 -15.20
C ALA A 159 -8.02 13.88 -13.99
N CYS A 160 -8.97 12.93 -13.97
CA CYS A 160 -10.07 12.87 -13.03
C CYS A 160 -9.78 11.91 -11.87
N ALA A 161 -10.26 12.24 -10.68
CA ALA A 161 -10.33 11.31 -9.55
C ALA A 161 -11.40 10.24 -9.79
N GLY A 162 -11.39 9.19 -8.97
CA GLY A 162 -12.47 8.23 -8.89
C GLY A 162 -12.89 7.96 -7.45
N LEU A 163 -14.07 7.36 -7.31
CA LEU A 163 -14.66 7.05 -6.02
C LEU A 163 -14.01 5.84 -5.39
N ILE A 164 -13.64 5.98 -4.12
CA ILE A 164 -13.18 4.89 -3.27
C ILE A 164 -13.98 4.88 -1.97
N PRO A 165 -14.18 3.72 -1.34
CA PRO A 165 -14.83 3.67 -0.05
C PRO A 165 -13.96 4.32 1.03
N SER A 166 -14.60 5.03 1.97
CA SER A 166 -13.92 5.63 3.11
C SER A 166 -13.41 4.59 4.10
N THR A 167 -12.51 5.01 5.02
CA THR A 167 -12.09 4.17 6.14
C THR A 167 -13.27 3.67 6.97
N ASN A 168 -14.27 4.51 7.21
CA ASN A 168 -15.46 4.17 8.00
C ASN A 168 -16.32 3.09 7.32
N LEU A 169 -16.53 3.21 6.01
CA LEU A 169 -17.32 2.26 5.23
C LEU A 169 -16.64 0.88 5.19
N LEU A 170 -15.32 0.85 4.93
CA LEU A 170 -14.56 -0.40 4.90
C LEU A 170 -14.50 -1.07 6.28
N LYS A 171 -14.31 -0.31 7.38
CA LYS A 171 -14.37 -0.85 8.74
C LYS A 171 -15.74 -1.42 9.10
N ARG A 172 -16.82 -0.85 8.58
CA ARG A 172 -18.18 -1.39 8.76
C ARG A 172 -18.34 -2.72 8.03
N LYS A 173 -17.99 -2.77 6.74
CA LYS A 173 -18.05 -4.00 5.93
C LYS A 173 -17.17 -5.13 6.48
N GLN A 174 -15.97 -4.80 6.95
CA GLN A 174 -15.11 -5.76 7.63
C GLN A 174 -15.81 -6.31 8.87
N ARG A 175 -16.33 -5.47 9.77
CA ARG A 175 -17.06 -5.99 10.95
C ARG A 175 -18.24 -6.88 10.59
N GLU A 176 -19.04 -6.50 9.59
CA GLU A 176 -20.16 -7.32 9.08
C GLU A 176 -19.70 -8.69 8.54
N PHE A 177 -18.54 -8.73 7.86
CA PHE A 177 -17.92 -9.97 7.39
C PHE A 177 -17.39 -10.84 8.55
N TRP A 178 -16.81 -10.23 9.59
CA TRP A 178 -16.26 -10.94 10.76
C TRP A 178 -17.34 -11.59 11.64
N TRP A 179 -18.58 -11.08 11.64
CA TRP A 179 -19.72 -11.76 12.28
C TRP A 179 -20.21 -13.00 11.50
N SER A 180 -19.66 -13.25 10.30
CA SER A 180 -20.10 -14.31 9.39
C SER A 180 -19.14 -15.51 9.29
N GLN A 181 -18.01 -15.52 10.01
CA GLN A 181 -17.05 -16.66 10.01
C GLN A 181 -16.82 -17.24 11.41
N PRO A 182 -16.69 -18.58 11.55
CA PRO A 182 -16.38 -19.20 12.83
C PRO A 182 -14.94 -18.87 13.26
N TYR A 183 -14.83 -18.44 14.51
CA TYR A 183 -13.59 -18.20 15.26
C TYR A 183 -12.56 -19.32 15.00
N GLN A 184 -11.36 -18.99 14.50
CA GLN A 184 -10.20 -19.88 14.56
C GLN A 184 -9.16 -19.31 15.53
N PRO A 185 -8.97 -19.93 16.71
CA PRO A 185 -7.86 -19.61 17.58
C PRO A 185 -6.57 -20.29 17.09
N HIS A 186 -5.44 -19.76 17.55
CA HIS A 186 -4.06 -20.29 17.50
C HIS A 186 -3.14 -19.73 16.39
N ILE A 187 -2.27 -18.78 16.77
CA ILE A 187 -0.84 -19.00 17.08
C ILE A 187 -0.40 -17.85 18.00
N CYS A 188 0.31 -18.18 19.08
CA CYS A 188 0.80 -17.23 20.09
C CYS A 188 1.79 -16.24 19.47
N MET A 189 1.37 -14.98 19.26
CA MET A 189 2.27 -13.84 19.06
C MET A 189 1.64 -12.62 19.74
N GLN A 190 2.17 -12.25 20.90
CA GLN A 190 1.88 -10.96 21.52
C GLN A 190 2.54 -9.87 20.67
N THR A 191 1.73 -9.23 19.84
CA THR A 191 2.11 -8.03 19.09
C THR A 191 1.78 -6.79 19.93
N CYS A 192 2.65 -5.79 19.89
CA CYS A 192 2.47 -4.53 20.61
C CYS A 192 1.12 -3.88 20.26
N SER A 193 0.38 -3.41 21.26
CA SER A 193 -1.00 -2.89 21.13
C SER A 193 -1.13 -1.70 20.17
N SER A 194 -0.04 -0.98 19.88
CA SER A 194 -0.03 0.14 18.92
C SER A 194 -0.03 -0.32 17.45
N CYS A 195 0.36 -1.57 17.16
CA CYS A 195 0.43 -2.13 15.80
C CYS A 195 -0.89 -2.75 15.34
N TYR A 196 -1.72 -3.19 16.30
CA TYR A 196 -2.99 -3.90 16.03
C TYR A 196 -4.03 -2.99 15.36
N SER A 197 -3.96 -1.68 15.61
CA SER A 197 -4.85 -0.66 15.06
C SER A 197 -4.54 -0.30 13.59
N ALA A 198 -3.27 -0.40 13.18
CA ALA A 198 -2.86 -0.17 11.79
C ALA A 198 -3.23 -1.35 10.86
N LEU A 199 -3.21 -2.58 11.37
CA LEU A 199 -3.53 -3.80 10.60
C LEU A 199 -5.02 -3.92 10.22
N ASN A 200 -5.90 -3.24 10.94
CA ASN A 200 -7.34 -3.21 10.67
C ASN A 200 -7.80 -1.93 9.94
N CYS A 201 -6.87 -1.09 9.51
CA CYS A 201 -7.18 0.07 8.70
C CYS A 201 -7.01 -0.29 7.21
N PRO A 202 -8.01 -0.07 6.36
CA PRO A 202 -7.90 -0.35 4.92
C PRO A 202 -6.87 0.54 4.19
N PHE A 203 -6.45 1.63 4.84
CA PHE A 203 -5.53 2.60 4.31
C PHE A 203 -4.49 2.93 5.38
N GLU A 204 -3.21 2.97 4.99
CA GLU A 204 -2.10 3.44 5.81
C GLU A 204 -1.66 4.81 5.29
N GLU A 205 -1.67 5.84 6.13
CA GLU A 205 -1.21 7.17 5.71
C GLU A 205 0.29 7.16 5.43
N VAL A 206 0.69 7.74 4.29
CA VAL A 206 2.07 7.77 3.82
C VAL A 206 2.53 9.15 3.43
N VAL A 207 3.84 9.36 3.47
CA VAL A 207 4.50 10.58 3.02
C VAL A 207 5.75 10.23 2.19
N ARG A 208 6.13 11.11 1.27
CA ARG A 208 7.42 11.01 0.59
C ARG A 208 8.54 11.33 1.57
N TYR A 209 9.42 10.37 1.77
CA TYR A 209 10.61 10.48 2.60
C TYR A 209 11.85 10.22 1.75
N GLN A 210 12.79 11.17 1.84
CA GLN A 210 14.15 11.04 1.32
C GLN A 210 15.09 11.05 2.52
N ARG A 211 15.91 10.01 2.67
CA ARG A 211 16.97 10.00 3.68
C ARG A 211 17.96 11.12 3.37
N LEU A 212 18.32 11.92 4.36
CA LEU A 212 19.37 12.92 4.19
C LEU A 212 20.76 12.26 4.36
N PRO A 213 21.82 12.73 3.68
CA PRO A 213 23.13 12.11 3.75
C PRO A 213 23.69 11.95 5.17
N GLN A 214 23.37 12.87 6.08
CA GLN A 214 23.77 12.87 7.49
C GLN A 214 22.97 11.91 8.38
N ASP A 215 21.80 11.45 7.94
CA ASP A 215 20.98 10.53 8.70
C ASP A 215 21.52 9.11 8.56
N ALA A 216 21.30 8.30 9.61
CA ALA A 216 21.61 6.88 9.57
C ALA A 216 21.00 6.20 8.34
N HIS A 217 21.72 5.21 7.80
CA HIS A 217 21.24 4.42 6.68
C HIS A 217 19.92 3.73 7.03
N ARG A 218 19.05 3.57 6.04
CA ARG A 218 17.85 2.73 6.21
C ARG A 218 18.25 1.26 6.26
N LEU A 219 17.59 0.48 7.10
CA LEU A 219 17.71 -0.97 7.12
C LEU A 219 17.25 -1.58 5.80
N LEU A 220 18.02 -2.50 5.23
CA LEU A 220 17.58 -3.34 4.11
C LEU A 220 17.11 -4.69 4.64
N ALA A 221 15.83 -4.99 4.47
CA ALA A 221 15.22 -6.24 4.89
C ALA A 221 14.86 -7.08 3.65
N LEU A 222 15.53 -8.23 3.50
CA LEU A 222 15.24 -9.19 2.44
C LEU A 222 14.28 -10.25 2.97
N THR A 223 13.25 -10.56 2.20
CA THR A 223 12.29 -11.63 2.51
C THR A 223 11.94 -12.40 1.24
N GLY A 224 11.63 -13.69 1.37
CA GLY A 224 11.37 -14.56 0.23
C GLY A 224 11.18 -16.01 0.67
N PRO A 225 10.63 -16.88 -0.19
CA PRO A 225 10.45 -18.28 0.16
C PRO A 225 11.80 -18.99 0.34
N SER A 226 11.80 -20.05 1.14
CA SER A 226 13.00 -20.87 1.37
C SER A 226 13.58 -21.38 0.05
N GLY A 227 14.91 -21.35 -0.08
CA GLY A 227 15.61 -21.78 -1.30
C GLY A 227 15.60 -20.77 -2.46
N VAL A 228 14.91 -19.63 -2.35
CA VAL A 228 14.84 -18.65 -3.45
C VAL A 228 16.17 -17.98 -3.74
N GLY A 229 17.08 -17.88 -2.74
CA GLY A 229 18.41 -17.27 -2.89
C GLY A 229 18.66 -16.01 -2.06
N VAL A 230 17.73 -15.62 -1.16
CA VAL A 230 17.87 -14.45 -0.26
C VAL A 230 19.23 -14.42 0.46
N ASN A 231 19.62 -15.53 1.08
CA ASN A 231 20.88 -15.61 1.83
C ASN A 231 22.12 -15.45 0.94
N GLN A 232 22.07 -16.01 -0.26
CA GLN A 232 23.16 -15.92 -1.23
C GLN A 232 23.32 -14.50 -1.75
N LEU A 233 22.21 -13.81 -2.05
CA LEU A 233 22.20 -12.40 -2.44
C LEU A 233 22.77 -11.50 -1.33
N ARG A 234 22.31 -11.70 -0.09
CA ARG A 234 22.82 -10.99 1.09
C ARG A 234 24.33 -11.16 1.24
N ARG A 235 24.81 -12.41 1.21
CA ARG A 235 26.24 -12.72 1.39
C ARG A 235 27.08 -12.09 0.28
N ARG A 236 26.67 -12.22 -0.98
CA ARG A 236 27.38 -11.61 -2.12
C ARG A 236 27.45 -10.09 -1.99
N LEU A 237 26.37 -9.43 -1.61
CA LEU A 237 26.38 -7.98 -1.43
C LEU A 237 27.39 -7.53 -0.36
N ILE A 238 27.46 -8.25 0.76
CA ILE A 238 28.43 -7.99 1.83
C ILE A 238 29.87 -8.24 1.33
N GLU A 239 30.11 -9.36 0.65
CA GLU A 239 31.43 -9.71 0.11
C GLU A 239 31.91 -8.72 -0.95
N MET A 240 31.01 -8.16 -1.76
CA MET A 240 31.33 -7.15 -2.76
C MET A 240 31.88 -5.85 -2.15
N ASN A 241 31.33 -5.41 -1.01
CA ASN A 241 31.82 -4.23 -0.32
C ASN A 241 31.60 -4.29 1.21
N PRO A 242 32.51 -4.95 1.96
CA PRO A 242 32.35 -5.17 3.40
C PRO A 242 32.51 -3.89 4.23
N ASN A 243 33.03 -2.82 3.63
CA ASN A 243 33.15 -1.52 4.30
C ASN A 243 31.81 -0.78 4.35
N ILE A 244 30.93 -1.03 3.37
CA ILE A 244 29.62 -0.37 3.25
C ILE A 244 28.51 -1.26 3.80
N PHE A 245 28.52 -2.55 3.46
CA PHE A 245 27.44 -3.48 3.80
C PHE A 245 27.83 -4.38 4.96
N ARG A 246 26.90 -4.57 5.90
CA ARG A 246 27.11 -5.51 7.02
C ARG A 246 25.80 -6.14 7.46
N GLY A 247 25.85 -7.42 7.79
CA GLY A 247 24.74 -8.12 8.45
C GLY A 247 24.72 -7.86 9.96
N ALA A 248 23.53 -7.85 10.56
CA ALA A 248 23.41 -7.89 12.01
C ALA A 248 23.94 -9.23 12.55
N ILE A 249 24.61 -9.19 13.70
CA ILE A 249 25.14 -10.39 14.34
C ILE A 249 24.03 -11.02 15.20
N PRO A 250 23.54 -12.22 14.84
CA PRO A 250 22.46 -12.87 15.57
C PRO A 250 22.96 -13.48 16.88
N HIS A 251 22.04 -13.76 17.78
CA HIS A 251 22.27 -14.50 19.02
C HIS A 251 22.01 -15.99 18.79
N THR A 252 22.70 -16.85 19.53
CA THR A 252 22.41 -18.28 19.56
C THR A 252 22.69 -18.91 20.92
N THR A 253 21.91 -19.93 21.26
CA THR A 253 22.18 -20.79 22.43
C THR A 253 23.13 -21.94 22.12
N ARG A 254 23.63 -22.04 20.89
CA ARG A 254 24.63 -23.03 20.50
C ARG A 254 25.93 -22.76 21.24
N ALA A 255 26.67 -23.81 21.60
CA ALA A 255 28.06 -23.61 22.01
C ALA A 255 28.92 -23.12 20.82
N PRO A 256 29.85 -22.18 21.03
CA PRO A 256 30.80 -21.76 20.01
C PRO A 256 31.70 -22.93 19.59
N LYS A 257 32.02 -23.01 18.31
CA LYS A 257 33.07 -23.93 17.83
C LYS A 257 34.45 -23.34 18.12
N ALA A 258 35.49 -24.17 18.07
CA ALA A 258 36.86 -23.77 18.37
C ALA A 258 37.42 -22.62 17.51
N TYR A 259 36.84 -22.38 16.33
CA TYR A 259 37.23 -21.31 15.40
C TYR A 259 36.25 -20.12 15.36
N GLU A 260 35.16 -20.16 16.13
CA GLU A 260 34.15 -19.10 16.15
C GLU A 260 34.42 -18.15 17.32
N GLU A 261 34.21 -16.85 17.09
CA GLU A 261 34.39 -15.82 18.11
C GLU A 261 33.05 -15.12 18.38
N SER A 262 32.75 -14.89 19.66
CA SER A 262 31.54 -14.16 20.04
C SER A 262 31.62 -12.72 19.56
N GLY A 263 30.54 -12.23 18.94
CA GLY A 263 30.51 -10.91 18.33
C GLY A 263 31.14 -10.84 16.93
N ARG A 264 31.46 -11.98 16.33
CA ARG A 264 31.80 -12.09 14.91
C ARG A 264 30.74 -12.86 14.13
N GLU A 265 30.58 -14.16 14.39
CA GLU A 265 29.56 -14.99 13.74
C GLU A 265 28.21 -14.93 14.47
N TYR A 266 28.26 -15.08 15.80
CA TYR A 266 27.09 -15.04 16.67
C TYR A 266 27.45 -14.39 18.00
N TYR A 267 26.45 -13.87 18.70
CA TYR A 267 26.50 -13.70 20.14
C TYR A 267 26.07 -15.02 20.80
N PHE A 268 27.04 -15.73 21.37
CA PHE A 268 26.78 -17.00 22.05
C PHE A 268 26.28 -16.72 23.47
N THR A 269 25.00 -17.00 23.72
CA THR A 269 24.31 -16.70 24.99
C THR A 269 23.70 -17.95 25.61
N SER A 270 23.52 -17.97 26.93
CA SER A 270 22.78 -19.07 27.58
C SER A 270 21.30 -19.03 27.19
N ARG A 271 20.60 -20.16 27.32
CA ARG A 271 19.14 -20.23 27.08
C ARG A 271 18.38 -19.29 28.03
N GLU A 272 18.80 -19.15 29.28
CA GLU A 272 18.20 -18.23 30.25
C GLU A 272 18.29 -16.76 29.81
N ILE A 273 19.45 -16.33 29.30
CA ILE A 273 19.63 -14.96 28.77
C ILE A 273 18.77 -14.76 27.53
N PHE A 274 18.74 -15.77 26.64
CA PHE A 274 17.93 -15.71 25.43
C PHE A 274 16.44 -15.57 25.77
N ASP A 275 15.92 -16.39 26.69
CA ASP A 275 14.53 -16.35 27.13
C ASP A 275 14.19 -15.02 27.83
N ASN A 276 15.14 -14.44 28.59
CA ASN A 276 14.98 -13.09 29.16
C ASN A 276 14.90 -12.00 28.08
N MET A 277 15.72 -12.10 27.02
CA MET A 277 15.66 -11.17 25.89
C MET A 277 14.34 -11.29 25.12
N VAL A 278 13.81 -12.52 24.96
CA VAL A 278 12.48 -12.76 24.40
C VAL A 278 11.40 -12.11 25.27
N TYR A 279 11.42 -12.35 26.58
CA TYR A 279 10.45 -11.75 27.52
C TYR A 279 10.44 -10.22 27.47
N ASN A 280 11.59 -9.61 27.27
CA ASN A 280 11.76 -8.16 27.17
C ASN A 280 11.61 -7.60 25.74
N ASN A 281 11.07 -8.38 24.79
CA ASN A 281 10.84 -7.97 23.39
C ASN A 281 12.09 -7.39 22.71
N ARG A 282 13.27 -7.98 22.94
CA ARG A 282 14.56 -7.49 22.40
C ARG A 282 14.90 -8.04 21.02
N PHE A 283 14.12 -9.00 20.51
CA PHE A 283 14.33 -9.65 19.21
C PHE A 283 13.40 -9.09 18.14
N LEU A 284 13.93 -8.90 16.93
CA LEU A 284 13.12 -8.68 15.73
C LEU A 284 12.44 -9.98 15.30
N GLU A 285 13.20 -11.06 15.33
CA GLU A 285 12.75 -12.42 15.07
C GLU A 285 13.62 -13.40 15.85
N TYR A 286 13.04 -14.54 16.19
CA TYR A 286 13.73 -15.66 16.82
C TYR A 286 13.03 -16.97 16.47
N GLY A 287 13.79 -18.06 16.54
CA GLY A 287 13.30 -19.39 16.25
C GLY A 287 14.19 -20.48 16.83
N GLU A 288 13.65 -21.70 16.87
CA GLU A 288 14.37 -22.88 17.32
C GLU A 288 14.69 -23.80 16.13
N HIS A 289 15.95 -24.23 16.04
CA HIS A 289 16.38 -25.22 15.07
C HIS A 289 17.19 -26.32 15.77
N LYS A 290 16.72 -27.57 15.68
CA LYS A 290 17.37 -28.75 16.29
C LYS A 290 17.72 -28.55 17.78
N GLY A 291 16.77 -28.03 18.58
CA GLY A 291 16.95 -27.80 20.02
C GLY A 291 17.72 -26.52 20.37
N THR A 292 18.23 -25.79 19.37
CA THR A 292 19.06 -24.59 19.55
C THR A 292 18.28 -23.35 19.12
N LEU A 293 18.30 -22.30 19.95
CA LEU A 293 17.66 -21.03 19.65
C LEU A 293 18.59 -20.13 18.84
N TYR A 294 18.00 -19.38 17.94
CA TYR A 294 18.64 -18.35 17.12
C TYR A 294 17.73 -17.12 17.07
N GLY A 295 18.30 -15.92 17.05
CA GLY A 295 17.49 -14.70 16.93
C GLY A 295 18.29 -13.46 16.58
N THR A 296 17.68 -12.55 15.84
CA THR A 296 18.29 -11.27 15.45
C THR A 296 17.76 -10.19 16.37
N SER A 297 18.63 -9.61 17.21
CA SER A 297 18.21 -8.58 18.17
C SER A 297 18.05 -7.22 17.51
N ILE A 298 17.16 -6.38 18.05
CA ILE A 298 17.00 -4.99 17.59
C ILE A 298 18.32 -4.22 17.78
N GLU A 299 19.03 -4.48 18.88
CA GLU A 299 20.32 -3.87 19.19
C GLU A 299 21.38 -4.23 18.14
N SER A 300 21.46 -5.52 17.75
CA SER A 300 22.40 -5.99 16.73
C SER A 300 22.24 -5.25 15.40
N VAL A 301 21.01 -4.85 15.05
CA VAL A 301 20.73 -4.05 13.86
C VAL A 301 21.14 -2.60 14.08
N LYS A 302 20.76 -2.01 15.21
CA LYS A 302 21.12 -0.63 15.58
C LYS A 302 22.64 -0.43 15.62
N ASP A 303 23.40 -1.39 16.15
CA ASP A 303 24.87 -1.36 16.18
C ASP A 303 25.47 -1.17 14.78
N VAL A 304 24.95 -1.88 13.79
CA VAL A 304 25.41 -1.77 12.40
C VAL A 304 25.06 -0.41 11.82
N LEU A 305 23.83 0.06 12.03
CA LEU A 305 23.38 1.37 11.53
C LEU A 305 24.17 2.53 12.17
N ASN A 306 24.41 2.46 13.48
CA ASN A 306 25.18 3.43 14.25
C ASN A 306 26.67 3.44 13.85
N SER A 307 27.19 2.33 13.31
CA SER A 307 28.55 2.28 12.74
C SER A 307 28.69 2.97 11.38
N GLY A 308 27.63 3.58 10.86
CA GLY A 308 27.62 4.27 9.55
C GLY A 308 27.60 3.31 8.36
N ARG A 309 27.22 2.03 8.58
CA ARG A 309 27.12 1.00 7.53
C ARG A 309 25.66 0.73 7.18
N ILE A 310 25.44 0.25 5.97
CA ILE A 310 24.12 -0.23 5.54
C ILE A 310 23.91 -1.63 6.13
N CYS A 311 22.97 -1.72 7.08
CA CYS A 311 22.58 -3.01 7.64
C CYS A 311 21.70 -3.76 6.64
N ILE A 312 22.06 -5.01 6.33
CA ILE A 312 21.25 -5.92 5.52
C ILE A 312 20.96 -7.22 6.26
N ILE A 313 19.68 -7.52 6.40
CA ILE A 313 19.19 -8.72 7.08
C ILE A 313 18.23 -9.48 6.18
N ASP A 314 18.24 -10.80 6.30
CA ASP A 314 17.17 -11.68 5.85
C ASP A 314 16.18 -11.86 7.00
N ILE A 315 14.88 -11.75 6.71
CA ILE A 315 13.80 -11.90 7.68
C ILE A 315 12.71 -12.83 7.16
N GLU A 316 12.06 -13.54 8.08
CA GLU A 316 10.83 -14.27 7.75
C GLU A 316 9.66 -13.30 7.49
N PRO A 317 8.67 -13.66 6.66
CA PRO A 317 7.56 -12.78 6.30
C PRO A 317 6.77 -12.23 7.51
N ASN A 318 6.63 -13.01 8.57
CA ASN A 318 5.95 -12.60 9.81
C ASN A 318 6.72 -11.51 10.58
N ALA A 319 8.04 -11.39 10.39
CA ALA A 319 8.88 -10.38 11.04
C ALA A 319 8.86 -9.01 10.34
N ILE A 320 8.16 -8.88 9.19
CA ILE A 320 8.02 -7.62 8.44
C ILE A 320 7.53 -6.47 9.33
N GLN A 321 6.59 -6.72 10.24
CA GLN A 321 6.09 -5.66 11.12
C GLN A 321 7.13 -5.18 12.12
N ALA A 322 7.98 -6.07 12.63
CA ALA A 322 9.01 -5.74 13.62
C ALA A 322 10.07 -4.78 13.08
N VAL A 323 10.32 -4.80 11.76
CA VAL A 323 11.29 -3.90 11.10
C VAL A 323 10.66 -2.59 10.61
N ARG A 324 9.33 -2.48 10.58
CA ARG A 324 8.56 -1.32 10.08
C ARG A 324 8.38 -0.24 11.15
N THR A 325 9.49 0.24 11.71
CA THR A 325 9.49 1.22 12.80
C THR A 325 10.06 2.57 12.37
N HIS A 326 9.75 3.61 13.14
CA HIS A 326 10.31 4.95 12.93
C HIS A 326 11.85 4.97 13.09
N GLU A 327 12.42 4.05 13.88
CA GLU A 327 13.86 3.96 14.10
C GLU A 327 14.57 3.28 12.93
N LEU A 328 14.05 2.13 12.47
CA LEU A 328 14.71 1.29 11.47
C LEU A 328 14.39 1.74 10.04
N LYS A 329 13.20 2.34 9.82
CA LYS A 329 12.68 2.80 8.52
C LYS A 329 12.96 1.81 7.40
N ALA A 330 12.74 0.52 7.68
CA ALA A 330 13.19 -0.55 6.82
C ALA A 330 12.70 -0.39 5.37
N TYR A 331 13.54 -0.79 4.44
CA TYR A 331 13.21 -0.92 3.03
C TYR A 331 13.13 -2.42 2.71
N ILE A 332 11.92 -2.87 2.42
CA ILE A 332 11.58 -4.28 2.34
C ILE A 332 11.65 -4.74 0.89
N ILE A 333 12.56 -5.67 0.63
CA ILE A 333 12.83 -6.23 -0.68
C ILE A 333 12.34 -7.67 -0.68
N TYR A 334 11.28 -7.92 -1.44
CA TYR A 334 10.78 -9.26 -1.66
C TYR A 334 11.51 -9.92 -2.82
N VAL A 335 12.13 -11.07 -2.55
CA VAL A 335 12.81 -11.90 -3.54
C VAL A 335 11.89 -13.06 -3.88
N LYS A 336 11.38 -13.09 -5.11
CA LYS A 336 10.44 -14.12 -5.58
C LYS A 336 11.11 -15.08 -6.57
N PRO A 337 10.63 -16.34 -6.64
CA PRO A 337 11.09 -17.28 -7.65
C PRO A 337 10.67 -16.83 -9.06
N PRO A 338 11.44 -17.19 -10.11
CA PRO A 338 10.98 -17.16 -11.49
C PRO A 338 9.85 -18.20 -11.71
N PRO A 339 9.19 -18.21 -12.88
CA PRO A 339 8.24 -19.26 -13.23
C PRO A 339 8.83 -20.66 -13.05
N LEU A 340 7.98 -21.64 -12.74
CA LEU A 340 8.40 -22.99 -12.34
C LEU A 340 9.34 -23.66 -13.36
N GLU A 341 9.10 -23.48 -14.65
CA GLU A 341 9.94 -24.00 -15.73
C GLU A 341 11.36 -23.44 -15.65
N ARG A 342 11.49 -22.13 -15.49
CA ARG A 342 12.77 -21.42 -15.32
C ARG A 342 13.43 -21.78 -14.00
N LEU A 343 12.64 -21.98 -12.95
CA LEU A 343 13.13 -22.40 -11.63
C LEU A 343 13.87 -23.74 -11.73
N ARG A 344 13.30 -24.72 -12.45
CA ARG A 344 13.93 -26.03 -12.68
C ARG A 344 15.25 -25.90 -13.44
N GLU A 345 15.27 -25.12 -14.52
CA GLU A 345 16.48 -24.89 -15.34
C GLU A 345 17.61 -24.23 -14.54
N THR A 346 17.30 -23.14 -13.84
CA THR A 346 18.31 -22.33 -13.14
C THR A 346 18.88 -23.00 -11.89
N ARG A 347 18.11 -23.91 -11.27
CA ARG A 347 18.47 -24.51 -9.97
C ARG A 347 18.87 -25.98 -10.04
N GLN A 348 18.86 -26.60 -11.23
CA GLN A 348 19.21 -28.01 -11.43
C GLN A 348 20.59 -28.39 -10.86
N ASP A 349 21.60 -27.52 -11.06
CA ASP A 349 22.98 -27.73 -10.56
C ASP A 349 23.29 -26.93 -9.28
N SER A 350 22.27 -26.32 -8.69
CA SER A 350 22.44 -25.47 -7.51
C SER A 350 22.11 -26.22 -6.21
N TYR A 351 22.58 -25.68 -5.09
CA TYR A 351 22.33 -26.24 -3.77
C TYR A 351 21.49 -25.28 -2.94
N ILE A 352 20.51 -25.81 -2.21
CA ILE A 352 19.83 -25.06 -1.16
C ILE A 352 20.87 -24.76 -0.09
N THR A 353 21.06 -23.47 0.22
CA THR A 353 21.90 -23.02 1.33
C THR A 353 20.98 -22.38 2.37
N THR A 354 20.75 -23.07 3.49
CA THR A 354 20.05 -22.48 4.64
C THR A 354 21.04 -21.75 5.55
N ASN A 355 20.54 -20.88 6.44
CA ASN A 355 21.31 -20.28 7.53
C ASN A 355 22.00 -21.32 8.45
N TYR A 356 21.63 -22.59 8.32
CA TYR A 356 22.02 -23.70 9.18
C TYR A 356 22.98 -24.71 8.51
N TYR A 357 23.69 -24.31 7.44
CA TYR A 357 24.77 -25.09 6.81
C TYR A 357 24.37 -26.46 6.24
N VAL A 358 23.14 -26.60 5.74
CA VAL A 358 22.77 -27.78 4.96
C VAL A 358 22.86 -27.42 3.48
N ASN A 359 23.90 -27.91 2.80
CA ASN A 359 23.99 -27.87 1.34
C ASN A 359 23.41 -29.19 0.80
N ARG A 360 22.26 -29.12 0.14
CA ARG A 360 21.66 -30.26 -0.56
C ARG A 360 21.14 -29.86 -1.94
N PRO A 361 21.12 -30.76 -2.92
CA PRO A 361 20.51 -30.47 -4.22
C PRO A 361 19.01 -30.22 -4.06
N PHE A 362 18.47 -29.44 -5.00
CA PHE A 362 17.02 -29.24 -5.12
C PHE A 362 16.32 -30.53 -5.56
N LYS A 363 15.13 -30.76 -5.02
CA LYS A 363 14.19 -31.79 -5.43
C LYS A 363 12.95 -31.15 -6.04
N GLU A 364 12.17 -31.95 -6.76
CA GLU A 364 10.91 -31.48 -7.35
C GLU A 364 9.92 -30.95 -6.30
N GLU A 365 9.88 -31.59 -5.13
CA GLU A 365 9.07 -31.13 -3.98
C GLU A 365 9.45 -29.70 -3.55
N ASP A 366 10.73 -29.35 -3.58
CA ASP A 366 11.22 -28.03 -3.16
C ASP A 366 10.74 -26.91 -4.09
N PHE A 367 10.60 -27.21 -5.38
CA PHE A 367 10.10 -26.24 -6.35
C PHE A 367 8.62 -25.93 -6.14
N GLN A 368 7.80 -26.96 -5.86
CA GLN A 368 6.38 -26.79 -5.55
C GLN A 368 6.17 -26.06 -4.21
N GLU A 369 6.94 -26.44 -3.18
CA GLU A 369 6.90 -25.77 -1.88
C GLU A 369 7.29 -24.29 -2.00
N MET A 370 8.31 -23.97 -2.81
CA MET A 370 8.75 -22.59 -3.05
C MET A 370 7.68 -21.76 -3.76
N GLU A 371 7.03 -22.30 -4.78
CA GLU A 371 5.95 -21.62 -5.50
C GLU A 371 4.74 -21.36 -4.59
N GLU A 372 4.31 -22.36 -3.83
CA GLU A 372 3.19 -22.21 -2.89
C GLU A 372 3.52 -21.22 -1.77
N ALA A 373 4.74 -21.27 -1.24
CA ALA A 373 5.21 -20.30 -0.25
C ALA A 373 5.23 -18.88 -0.85
N ALA A 374 5.72 -18.70 -2.08
CA ALA A 374 5.69 -17.42 -2.78
C ALA A 374 4.26 -16.86 -2.89
N ARG A 375 3.31 -17.71 -3.30
CA ARG A 375 1.88 -17.33 -3.43
C ARG A 375 1.29 -16.90 -2.09
N LYS A 376 1.60 -17.60 -1.00
CA LYS A 376 1.16 -17.24 0.36
C LYS A 376 1.75 -15.90 0.80
N ILE A 377 3.05 -15.70 0.58
CA ILE A 377 3.74 -14.45 0.92
C ILE A 377 3.15 -13.27 0.16
N GLU A 378 2.95 -13.42 -1.16
CA GLU A 378 2.33 -12.40 -2.00
C GLU A 378 0.90 -12.07 -1.52
N SER A 379 0.07 -13.09 -1.25
CA SER A 379 -1.32 -12.84 -0.80
C SER A 379 -1.42 -12.06 0.53
N GLN A 380 -0.50 -12.32 1.46
CA GLN A 380 -0.56 -11.80 2.82
C GLN A 380 0.19 -10.46 3.00
N TYR A 381 1.34 -10.30 2.34
CA TYR A 381 2.30 -9.23 2.66
C TYR A 381 2.60 -8.26 1.52
N TRP A 382 1.97 -8.40 0.35
CA TRP A 382 2.26 -7.59 -0.85
C TRP A 382 2.35 -6.07 -0.59
N GLN A 383 1.44 -5.55 0.23
CA GLN A 383 1.38 -4.12 0.60
C GLN A 383 2.62 -3.61 1.34
N PHE A 384 3.46 -4.49 1.87
CA PHE A 384 4.64 -4.09 2.65
C PHE A 384 5.92 -4.06 1.83
N PHE A 385 5.93 -4.57 0.60
CA PHE A 385 7.13 -4.62 -0.22
C PHE A 385 7.40 -3.28 -0.89
N ASP A 386 8.59 -2.73 -0.69
CA ASP A 386 9.06 -1.52 -1.38
C ASP A 386 9.68 -1.87 -2.73
N HIS A 387 10.25 -3.07 -2.86
CA HIS A 387 10.84 -3.57 -4.10
C HIS A 387 10.64 -5.07 -4.25
N VAL A 388 10.51 -5.53 -5.50
CA VAL A 388 10.39 -6.96 -5.83
C VAL A 388 11.48 -7.33 -6.82
N ILE A 389 12.24 -8.39 -6.51
CA ILE A 389 13.29 -8.95 -7.35
C ILE A 389 12.86 -10.37 -7.74
N VAL A 390 12.80 -10.66 -9.03
CA VAL A 390 12.62 -12.03 -9.54
C VAL A 390 14.00 -12.66 -9.63
N ASN A 391 14.31 -13.62 -8.76
CA ASN A 391 15.62 -14.26 -8.74
C ASN A 391 15.73 -15.40 -9.76
N ASP A 392 15.75 -15.02 -11.04
CA ASP A 392 16.01 -15.93 -12.16
C ASP A 392 17.50 -16.30 -12.20
N GLU A 393 18.35 -15.32 -12.53
CA GLU A 393 19.80 -15.45 -12.47
C GLU A 393 20.40 -14.64 -11.32
N LEU A 394 21.37 -15.25 -10.64
CA LEU A 394 21.94 -14.68 -9.42
C LEU A 394 22.75 -13.40 -9.67
N GLN A 395 23.43 -13.31 -10.82
CA GLN A 395 24.23 -12.12 -11.17
C GLN A 395 23.32 -10.91 -11.42
N ASP A 396 22.29 -11.07 -12.26
CA ASP A 396 21.30 -10.02 -12.54
C ASP A 396 20.56 -9.59 -11.28
N SER A 397 20.22 -10.54 -10.41
CA SER A 397 19.57 -10.26 -9.14
C SER A 397 20.46 -9.49 -8.17
N CYS A 398 21.80 -9.68 -8.22
CA CYS A 398 22.74 -8.85 -7.47
C CYS A 398 22.75 -7.39 -8.00
N ILE A 399 22.67 -7.19 -9.31
CA ILE A 399 22.60 -5.84 -9.92
C ILE A 399 21.28 -5.16 -9.55
N GLN A 400 20.16 -5.89 -9.60
CA GLN A 400 18.86 -5.39 -9.15
C GLN A 400 18.89 -5.05 -7.66
N LEU A 401 19.53 -5.86 -6.82
CA LEU A 401 19.69 -5.58 -5.39
C LEU A 401 20.50 -4.30 -5.13
N LEU A 402 21.59 -4.08 -5.87
CA LEU A 402 22.35 -2.81 -5.79
C LEU A 402 21.50 -1.60 -6.21
N THR A 403 20.66 -1.76 -7.22
CA THR A 403 19.72 -0.73 -7.64
C THR A 403 18.68 -0.45 -6.54
N ALA A 404 18.17 -1.49 -5.90
CA ALA A 404 17.24 -1.38 -4.78
C ALA A 404 17.88 -0.69 -3.57
N VAL A 405 19.16 -0.99 -3.26
CA VAL A 405 19.94 -0.30 -2.24
C VAL A 405 20.01 1.20 -2.52
N ARG A 406 20.39 1.59 -3.75
CA ARG A 406 20.46 3.00 -4.14
C ARG A 406 19.11 3.70 -3.97
N ARG A 407 18.02 3.08 -4.45
CA ARG A 407 16.66 3.60 -4.28
C ARG A 407 16.29 3.79 -2.81
N ALA A 408 16.64 2.83 -1.96
CA ALA A 408 16.35 2.89 -0.54
C ALA A 408 17.07 4.07 0.13
N GLN A 409 18.35 4.28 -0.19
CA GLN A 409 19.21 5.25 0.50
C GLN A 409 19.14 6.66 -0.09
N ASP A 410 18.92 6.79 -1.41
CA ASP A 410 19.19 8.03 -2.16
C ASP A 410 17.98 8.56 -2.96
N GLU A 411 16.88 7.80 -3.06
CA GLU A 411 15.68 8.24 -3.79
C GLU A 411 14.43 8.38 -2.89
N PRO A 412 13.47 9.29 -3.21
CA PRO A 412 12.32 9.53 -2.34
C PRO A 412 11.34 8.36 -2.36
N GLN A 413 11.08 7.76 -1.20
CA GLN A 413 10.18 6.61 -1.03
C GLN A 413 8.91 6.97 -0.25
N TRP A 414 7.86 6.19 -0.43
CA TRP A 414 6.64 6.32 0.38
C TRP A 414 6.81 5.57 1.69
N VAL A 415 6.82 6.29 2.81
CA VAL A 415 6.91 5.69 4.15
C VAL A 415 5.67 6.05 4.97
N PRO A 416 5.28 5.22 5.95
CA PRO A 416 4.22 5.57 6.89
C PRO A 416 4.47 6.93 7.56
N VAL A 417 3.43 7.75 7.69
CA VAL A 417 3.53 9.07 8.35
C VAL A 417 4.02 8.93 9.80
N SER A 418 3.61 7.86 10.48
CA SER A 418 4.04 7.52 11.85
C SER A 418 5.54 7.37 12.01
N TRP A 419 6.29 7.12 10.93
CA TRP A 419 7.76 7.02 10.98
C TRP A 419 8.46 8.38 11.05
N ILE A 420 7.78 9.44 10.61
CA ILE A 420 8.32 10.80 10.54
C ILE A 420 7.77 11.67 11.66
N ARG A 421 6.49 11.46 12.01
CA ARG A 421 5.81 12.11 13.13
C ARG A 421 5.38 11.04 14.13
N PRO A 422 6.31 10.47 14.91
CA PRO A 422 5.93 9.50 15.93
C PRO A 422 5.02 10.21 16.93
N THR A 423 3.77 9.75 17.03
CA THR A 423 2.90 10.11 18.14
C THR A 423 3.54 9.56 19.42
N ALA A 424 3.41 10.27 20.55
CA ALA A 424 4.08 9.92 21.82
C ALA A 424 3.73 8.53 22.40
N GLU A 425 2.90 7.74 21.69
CA GLU A 425 2.45 6.39 22.03
C GLU A 425 3.03 5.29 21.10
N SER A 426 4.10 5.59 20.35
CA SER A 426 4.72 4.65 19.38
C SER A 426 5.73 3.70 20.03
#